data_AF-A0A0G2F4L6-F1
#
_entry.id   AF-A0A0G2F4L6-F1
#
_cell.length_a   1.000
_cell.length_b   1.000
_cell.length_c   1.000
_cell.angle_alpha   90.00
_cell.angle_beta   90.00
_cell.angle_gamma   90.00
#
_symmetry.space_group_name_H-M   'P 1'
#
loop_
_entity.id
_entity.type
_entity.pdbx_description
1 polymer ?
#
loop_
_entity_poly.entity_id
_entity_poly.type
_entity_poly.pdbx_seq_one_letter_code
_entity_poly.pdbx_strand_id
1 'polypeptide(L)'
;MGPPGRAPSRQSTHEALEKLIQPARTHSLSDSRWYTPGVDFCFYAPAQDACGKSRERLENLKLQDEELKLLESDIRPDNVVAKLREISDEQEKKSKRSAKVQKASDFLVAFCTFADKTSNIVMLLLPQSPEYSVTFGLMFLVFKACNFYKTVFPTNAIKASVARIYVHIMKLLDEAVVFYRGGKLSKLVDAVLQPTNKFSAFVSDIEDEIKVLNALKDAEHVAQAANMMEVVSGTGHIVARMYENVESQSVAVGTSMEILNTKLDLLTAQTKYMLHFETIKHARTLQEALLPMGNDPQEELEVVLGRRYHLSQKDHWENNGVLEDLLGWSRQGHKELLWIGGSSGNQDNWVTELSGDMVQALQPQLLTLLFVFCDRGDRESLSPLTLLRKLLVHLLDLRPDLAYRQPEICNLWRFQKSVTFRQTWRIFEELASMVADLFIIIDRIEECEADDQGSILDDLLPSLIGLRARTGAIVMVTSSFEPPLEINDIGVYSSYIDTARRPIKRDTR
;
A
#
# COMPACT_ATOMS: atom_id res chain seq x y z
N MET A 1 -57.62 -58.34 24.39
CA MET A 1 -58.05 -57.15 23.61
C MET A 1 -57.48 -55.92 24.31
N GLY A 2 -56.40 -55.35 23.77
CA GLY A 2 -55.80 -54.10 24.23
C GLY A 2 -55.91 -53.03 23.15
N PRO A 3 -55.88 -51.73 23.48
CA PRO A 3 -56.17 -50.66 22.52
C PRO A 3 -55.04 -50.47 21.49
N PRO A 4 -55.35 -49.89 20.31
CA PRO A 4 -54.40 -49.74 19.21
C PRO A 4 -53.32 -48.70 19.54
N GLY A 5 -52.07 -49.06 19.24
CA GLY A 5 -50.90 -48.21 19.42
C GLY A 5 -50.96 -46.96 18.53
N ARG A 6 -50.73 -45.79 19.14
CA ARG A 6 -50.53 -44.52 18.44
C ARG A 6 -49.21 -44.56 17.65
N ALA A 7 -49.26 -44.07 16.42
CA ALA A 7 -48.08 -43.82 15.60
C ALA A 7 -47.15 -42.77 16.26
N PRO A 8 -45.82 -42.88 16.09
CA PRO A 8 -44.86 -41.93 16.65
C PRO A 8 -45.09 -40.55 16.03
N SER A 9 -45.31 -39.54 16.88
CA SER A 9 -45.42 -38.15 16.43
C SER A 9 -44.10 -37.71 15.81
N ARG A 10 -44.12 -37.28 14.55
CA ARG A 10 -43.04 -36.51 13.94
C ARG A 10 -42.85 -35.24 14.78
N GLN A 11 -41.88 -35.25 15.68
CA GLN A 11 -41.35 -34.02 16.27
C GLN A 11 -40.82 -33.19 15.11
N SER A 12 -41.37 -31.99 14.95
CA SER A 12 -40.99 -31.13 13.83
C SER A 12 -39.53 -30.70 14.02
N THR A 13 -38.81 -30.50 12.93
CA THR A 13 -37.43 -29.98 12.93
C THR A 13 -37.32 -28.68 13.74
N HIS A 14 -38.42 -27.92 13.84
CA HIS A 14 -38.57 -26.74 14.68
C HIS A 14 -38.51 -27.05 16.19
N GLU A 15 -39.08 -28.16 16.64
CA GLU A 15 -39.08 -28.59 18.04
C GLU A 15 -37.70 -29.12 18.48
N ALA A 16 -36.95 -29.71 17.55
CA ALA A 16 -35.54 -30.08 17.76
C ALA A 16 -34.62 -28.84 17.76
N LEU A 17 -34.89 -27.85 16.90
CA LEU A 17 -34.20 -26.56 16.88
C LEU A 17 -34.50 -25.72 18.13
N GLU A 18 -35.74 -25.71 18.63
CA GLU A 18 -36.07 -25.06 19.91
C GLU A 18 -35.36 -25.71 21.10
N LYS A 19 -35.13 -27.04 21.08
CA LYS A 19 -34.33 -27.72 22.11
C LYS A 19 -32.84 -27.46 22.01
N LEU A 20 -32.33 -27.11 20.83
CA LEU A 20 -30.93 -26.71 20.60
C LEU A 20 -30.70 -25.21 20.87
N ILE A 21 -31.73 -24.38 20.68
CA ILE A 21 -31.70 -22.92 20.89
C ILE A 21 -32.09 -22.54 22.33
N GLN A 22 -32.79 -23.42 23.07
CA GLN A 22 -32.91 -23.25 24.51
C GLN A 22 -31.48 -23.26 25.09
N PRO A 23 -30.98 -22.12 25.60
CA PRO A 23 -29.70 -22.11 26.28
C PRO A 23 -29.81 -23.15 27.39
N ALA A 24 -28.88 -24.11 27.41
CA ALA A 24 -28.75 -25.08 28.48
C ALA A 24 -29.05 -24.33 29.76
N ARG A 25 -30.14 -24.73 30.46
CA ARG A 25 -30.63 -24.08 31.68
C ARG A 25 -29.41 -23.61 32.41
N THR A 26 -29.22 -22.30 32.44
CA THR A 26 -28.21 -21.68 33.27
C THR A 26 -28.57 -22.16 34.65
N HIS A 27 -27.89 -23.22 35.12
CA HIS A 27 -27.55 -23.29 36.52
C HIS A 27 -26.96 -21.92 36.77
N SER A 28 -27.78 -21.05 37.35
CA SER A 28 -27.34 -19.75 37.79
C SER A 28 -26.17 -20.07 38.71
N LEU A 29 -24.96 -19.82 38.22
CA LEU A 29 -23.76 -19.69 39.03
C LEU A 29 -23.95 -18.42 39.91
N SER A 30 -25.02 -18.40 40.70
CA SER A 30 -25.23 -17.45 41.79
C SER A 30 -24.38 -17.81 43.01
N ASP A 31 -23.44 -18.75 42.86
CA ASP A 31 -22.35 -19.04 43.81
C ASP A 31 -21.01 -18.44 43.36
N SER A 32 -21.01 -17.28 42.70
CA SER A 32 -19.78 -16.47 42.52
C SER A 32 -19.47 -15.60 43.75
N ARG A 33 -20.02 -15.94 44.92
CA ARG A 33 -19.48 -15.45 46.19
C ARG A 33 -18.27 -16.30 46.56
N TRP A 34 -17.12 -15.92 46.01
CA TRP A 34 -15.77 -16.40 46.38
C TRP A 34 -15.47 -16.24 47.88
N TYR A 35 -16.27 -15.42 48.57
CA TYR A 35 -16.23 -15.14 49.99
C TYR A 35 -17.63 -15.34 50.56
N THR A 36 -17.75 -16.29 51.49
CA THR A 36 -18.94 -16.42 52.33
C THR A 36 -18.56 -15.95 53.74
N PRO A 37 -18.84 -14.68 54.11
CA PRO A 37 -18.56 -14.17 55.44
C PRO A 37 -19.12 -15.13 56.50
N GLY A 38 -18.27 -15.69 57.35
CA GLY A 38 -18.65 -16.61 58.42
C GLY A 38 -18.37 -18.11 58.20
N VAL A 39 -18.16 -18.58 56.96
CA VAL A 39 -17.91 -20.02 56.67
C VAL A 39 -16.43 -20.35 56.52
N ASP A 40 -15.67 -19.51 55.81
CA ASP A 40 -14.23 -19.72 55.56
C ASP A 40 -13.33 -19.18 56.70
N PHE A 41 -13.90 -18.93 57.88
CA PHE A 41 -13.22 -18.24 58.98
C PHE A 41 -11.93 -18.94 59.44
N CYS A 42 -11.89 -20.28 59.38
CA CYS A 42 -10.74 -21.06 59.83
C CYS A 42 -9.46 -20.84 59.01
N PHE A 43 -9.58 -20.47 57.73
CA PHE A 43 -8.41 -20.25 56.86
C PHE A 43 -7.87 -18.82 56.97
N TYR A 44 -8.75 -17.85 57.21
CA TYR A 44 -8.38 -16.44 57.27
C TYR A 44 -8.09 -15.95 58.68
N ALA A 45 -8.58 -16.64 59.72
CA ALA A 45 -8.31 -16.29 61.11
C ALA A 45 -6.80 -16.12 61.39
N PRO A 46 -5.89 -16.99 60.90
CA PRO A 46 -4.45 -16.79 61.08
C PRO A 46 -3.91 -15.53 60.37
N ALA A 47 -4.41 -15.22 59.18
CA ALA A 47 -4.00 -14.03 58.42
C ALA A 47 -4.54 -12.74 59.04
N GLN A 48 -5.78 -12.76 59.52
CA GLN A 48 -6.41 -11.66 60.23
C GLN A 48 -5.75 -11.43 61.59
N ASP A 49 -5.44 -12.49 62.33
CA ASP A 49 -4.70 -12.44 63.59
C ASP A 49 -3.28 -11.88 63.37
N ALA A 50 -2.56 -12.33 62.34
CA ALA A 50 -1.25 -11.80 61.99
C ALA A 50 -1.31 -10.30 61.61
N CYS A 51 -2.33 -9.89 60.86
CA CYS A 51 -2.56 -8.50 60.51
C CYS A 51 -2.90 -7.65 61.75
N GLY A 52 -3.75 -8.15 62.63
CA GLY A 52 -4.11 -7.50 63.89
C GLY A 52 -2.90 -7.32 64.81
N LYS A 53 -2.07 -8.36 64.96
CA LYS A 53 -0.82 -8.30 65.74
C LYS A 53 0.19 -7.32 65.16
N SER A 54 0.37 -7.30 63.84
CA SER A 54 1.27 -6.32 63.20
C SER A 54 0.74 -4.89 63.38
N ARG A 55 -0.57 -4.68 63.25
CA ARG A 55 -1.20 -3.38 63.51
C ARG A 55 -0.99 -2.92 64.96
N GLU A 56 -1.26 -3.78 65.94
CA GLU A 56 -1.04 -3.48 67.36
C GLU A 56 0.44 -3.15 67.64
N ARG A 57 1.36 -3.89 67.03
CA ARG A 57 2.81 -3.62 67.14
C ARG A 57 3.19 -2.27 66.52
N LEU A 58 2.62 -1.93 65.35
CA LEU A 58 2.84 -0.64 64.69
C LEU A 58 2.29 0.55 65.49
N GLU A 59 1.09 0.41 66.06
CA GLU A 59 0.46 1.43 66.93
C GLU A 59 1.32 1.68 68.19
N ASN A 60 1.94 0.63 68.76
CA ASN A 60 2.82 0.74 69.91
C ASN A 60 4.17 1.43 69.63
N LEU A 61 4.59 1.53 68.36
CA LEU A 61 5.89 2.12 67.99
C LEU A 61 5.89 3.66 67.94
N LYS A 62 4.86 4.35 68.46
CA LYS A 62 4.75 5.83 68.57
C LYS A 62 5.34 6.56 67.37
N LEU A 63 4.70 6.40 66.21
CA LEU A 63 5.08 7.06 64.96
C LEU A 63 5.18 8.57 65.17
N GLN A 64 6.22 9.19 64.63
CA GLN A 64 6.34 10.66 64.67
C GLN A 64 5.29 11.30 63.76
N ASP A 65 4.86 12.51 64.07
CA ASP A 65 3.83 13.24 63.31
C ASP A 65 4.21 13.40 61.83
N GLU A 66 5.50 13.41 61.50
CA GLU A 66 6.01 13.44 60.13
C GLU A 66 5.81 12.11 59.38
N GLU A 67 5.95 10.98 60.07
CA GLU A 67 5.71 9.63 59.53
C GLU A 67 4.21 9.37 59.36
N LEU A 68 3.39 9.87 60.30
CA LEU A 68 1.92 9.85 60.20
C LEU A 68 1.44 10.75 59.04
N LYS A 69 2.02 11.94 58.87
CA LYS A 69 1.73 12.83 57.73
C LYS A 69 2.13 12.24 56.38
N LEU A 70 3.17 11.42 56.32
CA LEU A 70 3.55 10.68 55.10
C LEU A 70 2.53 9.61 54.73
N LEU A 71 1.90 8.97 55.73
CA LEU A 71 0.81 8.02 55.52
C LEU A 71 -0.51 8.71 55.17
N GLU A 72 -0.70 9.98 55.57
CA GLU A 72 -1.90 10.78 55.32
C GLU A 72 -1.82 11.68 54.07
N SER A 73 -0.62 11.97 53.56
CA SER A 73 -0.47 12.86 52.39
C SER A 73 -1.03 12.20 51.13
N ASP A 74 -1.88 12.93 50.40
CA ASP A 74 -2.38 12.51 49.09
C ASP A 74 -1.25 12.72 48.07
N ILE A 75 -0.38 11.71 47.96
CA ILE A 75 0.85 11.76 47.16
C ILE A 75 0.47 11.71 45.68
N ARG A 76 0.44 12.87 45.03
CA ARG A 76 0.30 12.94 43.58
C ARG A 76 1.62 12.54 42.90
N PRO A 77 1.57 11.62 41.91
CA PRO A 77 2.76 11.01 41.30
C PRO A 77 3.81 12.01 40.79
N ASP A 78 3.38 13.16 40.29
CA ASP A 78 4.23 14.06 39.50
C ASP A 78 5.24 14.86 40.35
N ASN A 79 4.91 15.17 41.60
CA ASN A 79 5.80 15.94 42.50
C ASN A 79 6.97 15.11 43.05
N VAL A 80 6.85 13.78 43.01
CA VAL A 80 7.83 12.84 43.54
C VAL A 80 8.92 12.54 42.49
N VAL A 81 8.55 12.52 41.21
CA VAL A 81 9.46 12.28 40.07
C VAL A 81 10.52 13.38 39.94
N ALA A 82 10.14 14.65 40.14
CA ALA A 82 11.07 15.78 40.02
C ALA A 82 12.16 15.76 41.09
N LYS A 83 11.82 15.36 42.31
CA LYS A 83 12.73 15.35 43.46
C LYS A 83 13.68 14.15 43.46
N LEU A 84 13.25 13.04 42.85
CA LEU A 84 14.07 11.83 42.69
C LEU A 84 15.20 11.98 41.65
N ARG A 85 15.00 12.80 40.60
CA ARG A 85 16.08 13.12 39.65
C ARG A 85 17.23 13.87 40.32
N GLU A 86 16.88 14.82 41.20
CA GLU A 86 17.85 15.63 41.96
C GLU A 86 18.75 14.77 42.88
N ILE A 87 18.16 13.73 43.50
CA ILE A 87 18.86 12.83 44.43
C ILE A 87 19.71 11.78 43.68
N SER A 88 19.23 11.26 42.54
CA SER A 88 19.96 10.31 41.69
C SER A 88 21.25 10.91 41.15
N ASP A 89 21.17 12.14 40.63
CA ASP A 89 22.33 12.87 40.10
C ASP A 89 23.37 13.16 41.20
N GLU A 90 22.92 13.28 42.45
CA GLU A 90 23.79 13.43 43.61
C GLU A 90 24.47 12.13 44.05
N GLN A 91 23.77 11.00 43.93
CA GLN A 91 24.26 9.68 44.35
C GLN A 91 25.20 9.04 43.32
N GLU A 92 24.96 9.22 42.02
CA GLU A 92 25.86 8.76 40.95
C GLU A 92 27.22 9.48 41.02
N LYS A 93 27.23 10.74 41.46
CA LYS A 93 28.46 11.48 41.78
C LYS A 93 29.19 10.90 43.00
N LYS A 94 28.46 10.31 43.96
CA LYS A 94 29.01 9.75 45.22
C LYS A 94 29.45 8.28 45.09
N SER A 95 28.87 7.51 44.16
CA SER A 95 29.10 6.06 44.02
C SER A 95 30.45 5.67 43.38
N LYS A 96 31.19 6.62 42.79
CA LYS A 96 32.56 6.38 42.25
C LYS A 96 33.65 6.11 43.31
N ARG A 97 33.34 5.92 44.61
CA ARG A 97 34.34 5.93 45.69
C ARG A 97 34.32 4.81 46.75
N SER A 98 33.51 3.75 46.70
CA SER A 98 33.58 2.72 47.77
C SER A 98 33.06 1.32 47.42
N ALA A 99 33.90 0.32 47.68
CA ALA A 99 33.62 -1.11 47.49
C ALA A 99 32.49 -1.69 48.38
N LYS A 100 32.03 -0.97 49.42
CA LYS A 100 30.84 -1.39 50.20
C LYS A 100 29.53 -1.02 49.51
N VAL A 101 29.52 0.00 48.65
CA VAL A 101 28.39 0.34 47.79
C VAL A 101 28.22 -0.73 46.68
N GLN A 102 29.31 -1.35 46.27
CA GLN A 102 29.32 -2.46 45.31
C GLN A 102 28.50 -3.68 45.80
N LYS A 103 28.61 -4.07 47.09
CA LYS A 103 27.86 -5.23 47.61
C LYS A 103 26.36 -4.99 47.79
N ALA A 104 25.96 -3.76 48.13
CA ALA A 104 24.55 -3.37 48.13
C ALA A 104 24.01 -3.33 46.68
N SER A 105 24.85 -2.91 45.73
CA SER A 105 24.58 -3.01 44.29
C SER A 105 24.45 -4.46 43.83
N ASP A 106 25.27 -5.41 44.30
CA ASP A 106 25.19 -6.82 43.87
C ASP A 106 23.90 -7.51 44.34
N PHE A 107 23.43 -7.20 45.55
CA PHE A 107 22.13 -7.67 46.04
C PHE A 107 20.96 -7.03 45.25
N LEU A 108 21.03 -5.72 44.99
CA LEU A 108 20.08 -5.02 44.13
C LEU A 108 20.06 -5.60 42.71
N VAL A 109 21.23 -5.92 42.15
CA VAL A 109 21.36 -6.52 40.82
C VAL A 109 20.80 -7.95 40.78
N ALA A 110 21.04 -8.77 41.81
CA ALA A 110 20.46 -10.12 41.89
C ALA A 110 18.93 -10.09 42.01
N PHE A 111 18.39 -9.16 42.82
CA PHE A 111 16.96 -8.94 42.97
C PHE A 111 16.33 -8.35 41.69
N CYS A 112 16.98 -7.37 41.06
CA CYS A 112 16.59 -6.82 39.77
C CYS A 112 16.63 -7.88 38.66
N THR A 113 17.60 -8.79 38.65
CA THR A 113 17.69 -9.87 37.65
C THR A 113 16.56 -10.89 37.81
N PHE A 114 16.13 -11.17 39.04
CA PHE A 114 14.95 -11.99 39.32
C PHE A 114 13.66 -11.30 38.87
N ALA A 115 13.53 -9.99 39.15
CA ALA A 115 12.44 -9.15 38.66
C ALA A 115 12.45 -9.01 37.13
N ASP A 116 13.62 -9.02 36.49
CA ASP A 116 13.81 -8.85 35.04
C ASP A 116 13.50 -10.13 34.26
N LYS A 117 13.88 -11.30 34.79
CA LYS A 117 13.43 -12.59 34.26
C LYS A 117 11.92 -12.80 34.36
N THR A 118 11.27 -12.03 35.23
CA THR A 118 9.81 -11.98 35.36
C THR A 118 9.21 -10.71 34.74
N SER A 119 10.01 -9.83 34.11
CA SER A 119 9.64 -8.46 33.74
C SER A 119 8.82 -8.32 32.48
N ASN A 120 8.84 -9.26 31.54
CA ASN A 120 8.06 -9.12 30.29
C ASN A 120 6.53 -9.06 30.52
N ILE A 121 6.07 -9.46 31.71
CA ILE A 121 4.68 -9.31 32.15
C ILE A 121 4.50 -8.11 33.11
N VAL A 122 5.57 -7.71 33.81
CA VAL A 122 5.58 -6.62 34.81
C VAL A 122 5.83 -5.23 34.18
N MET A 123 6.50 -5.18 33.04
CA MET A 123 6.82 -3.96 32.27
C MET A 123 5.59 -3.18 31.80
N LEU A 124 4.42 -3.81 31.76
CA LEU A 124 3.18 -3.14 31.35
C LEU A 124 2.54 -2.31 32.48
N LEU A 125 2.97 -2.44 33.73
CA LEU A 125 2.18 -1.87 34.82
C LEU A 125 2.87 -1.06 35.91
N LEU A 126 4.20 -1.01 36.15
CA LEU A 126 4.68 -0.19 37.30
C LEU A 126 6.10 0.45 37.26
N PRO A 127 6.32 1.53 38.05
CA PRO A 127 7.43 2.48 37.96
C PRO A 127 8.68 2.11 38.78
N GLN A 128 9.81 2.73 38.41
CA GLN A 128 11.17 2.35 38.79
C GLN A 128 11.79 3.23 39.90
N SER A 129 11.48 2.93 41.18
CA SER A 129 12.26 3.41 42.34
C SER A 129 12.71 2.23 43.23
N PRO A 130 13.96 2.21 43.75
CA PRO A 130 14.50 1.13 44.60
C PRO A 130 13.92 1.09 46.02
N GLU A 131 13.32 2.18 46.52
CA GLU A 131 12.85 2.29 47.91
C GLU A 131 11.51 1.57 48.13
N TYR A 132 10.73 1.40 47.07
CA TYR A 132 9.46 0.67 47.10
C TYR A 132 9.55 -0.71 46.44
N SER A 133 10.72 -1.14 45.97
CA SER A 133 10.84 -2.43 45.28
C SER A 133 10.51 -3.62 46.18
N VAL A 134 10.80 -3.51 47.48
CA VAL A 134 10.49 -4.56 48.48
C VAL A 134 9.00 -4.56 48.81
N THR A 135 8.43 -3.41 49.14
CA THR A 135 7.00 -3.27 49.49
C THR A 135 6.11 -3.61 48.28
N PHE A 136 6.52 -3.19 47.08
CA PHE A 136 5.83 -3.47 45.83
C PHE A 136 5.99 -4.94 45.38
N GLY A 137 7.17 -5.54 45.57
CA GLY A 137 7.40 -6.96 45.35
C GLY A 137 6.56 -7.85 46.27
N LEU A 138 6.35 -7.44 47.52
CA LEU A 138 5.49 -8.13 48.48
C LEU A 138 4.00 -7.95 48.13
N MET A 139 3.60 -6.76 47.70
CA MET A 139 2.23 -6.51 47.20
C MET A 139 1.96 -7.31 45.92
N PHE A 140 2.95 -7.48 45.04
CA PHE A 140 2.85 -8.28 43.82
C PHE A 140 2.78 -9.79 44.10
N LEU A 141 3.48 -10.31 45.12
CA LEU A 141 3.32 -11.70 45.58
C LEU A 141 1.88 -11.98 46.04
N VAL A 142 1.28 -11.02 46.76
CA VAL A 142 -0.14 -11.09 47.15
C VAL A 142 -1.05 -11.04 45.90
N PHE A 143 -0.78 -10.16 44.94
CA PHE A 143 -1.56 -10.10 43.70
C PHE A 143 -1.40 -11.34 42.82
N LYS A 144 -0.23 -11.98 42.76
CA LYS A 144 -0.02 -13.24 42.01
C LYS A 144 -0.75 -14.39 42.69
N ALA A 145 -0.73 -14.43 44.03
CA ALA A 145 -1.54 -15.37 44.79
C ALA A 145 -3.04 -15.14 44.51
N CYS A 146 -3.52 -13.90 44.38
CA CYS A 146 -4.90 -13.60 43.98
C CYS A 146 -5.20 -13.91 42.50
N ASN A 147 -4.27 -13.70 41.57
CA ASN A 147 -4.48 -13.97 40.14
C ASN A 147 -4.49 -15.48 39.84
N PHE A 148 -3.79 -16.28 40.65
CA PHE A 148 -3.85 -17.74 40.66
C PHE A 148 -5.29 -18.27 40.89
N TYR A 149 -6.12 -17.56 41.66
CA TYR A 149 -7.52 -17.93 41.91
C TYR A 149 -8.46 -17.72 40.73
N LYS A 150 -8.06 -16.98 39.69
CA LYS A 150 -8.90 -16.80 38.50
C LYS A 150 -8.84 -18.01 37.56
N THR A 151 -7.80 -18.84 37.66
CA THR A 151 -7.52 -19.92 36.70
C THR A 151 -7.68 -21.33 37.26
N VAL A 152 -7.82 -21.48 38.57
CA VAL A 152 -7.84 -22.78 39.29
C VAL A 152 -9.07 -22.79 40.22
N PHE A 153 -9.79 -23.91 40.31
CA PHE A 153 -10.92 -24.02 41.25
C PHE A 153 -10.34 -24.23 42.65
N PRO A 154 -10.40 -23.22 43.54
CA PRO A 154 -9.56 -23.26 44.73
C PRO A 154 -10.01 -24.34 45.70
N THR A 155 -9.28 -25.44 45.73
CA THR A 155 -9.43 -26.46 46.76
C THR A 155 -9.12 -25.86 48.13
N ASN A 156 -9.70 -26.42 49.19
CA ASN A 156 -9.45 -25.94 50.57
C ASN A 156 -7.95 -26.00 50.94
N ALA A 157 -7.19 -26.92 50.35
CA ALA A 157 -5.74 -27.03 50.53
C ALA A 157 -4.98 -25.84 49.90
N ILE A 158 -5.38 -25.42 48.69
CA ILE A 158 -4.82 -24.22 48.02
C ILE A 158 -5.17 -22.95 48.81
N LYS A 159 -6.42 -22.83 49.29
CA LYS A 159 -6.86 -21.72 50.14
C LYS A 159 -6.02 -21.60 51.41
N ALA A 160 -5.80 -22.71 52.10
CA ALA A 160 -4.97 -22.76 53.30
C ALA A 160 -3.50 -22.40 53.01
N SER A 161 -2.94 -22.87 51.89
CA SER A 161 -1.56 -22.59 51.52
C SER A 161 -1.33 -21.11 51.21
N VAL A 162 -2.24 -20.48 50.46
CA VAL A 162 -2.16 -19.03 50.19
C VAL A 162 -2.31 -18.20 51.48
N ALA A 163 -3.22 -18.59 52.37
CA ALA A 163 -3.35 -17.92 53.66
C ALA A 163 -2.05 -18.00 54.49
N ARG A 164 -1.33 -19.14 54.45
CA ARG A 164 -0.02 -19.28 55.08
C ARG A 164 1.04 -18.39 54.44
N ILE A 165 1.13 -18.34 53.11
CA ILE A 165 2.03 -17.43 52.39
C ILE A 165 1.80 -15.98 52.85
N TYR A 166 0.53 -15.56 52.94
CA TYR A 166 0.18 -14.22 53.40
C TYR A 166 0.66 -13.94 54.83
N VAL A 167 0.49 -14.91 55.74
CA VAL A 167 0.99 -14.82 57.12
C VAL A 167 2.53 -14.63 57.15
N HIS A 168 3.28 -15.39 56.35
CA HIS A 168 4.74 -15.26 56.30
C HIS A 168 5.19 -13.91 55.70
N ILE A 169 4.49 -13.41 54.67
CA ILE A 169 4.72 -12.07 54.11
C ILE A 169 4.49 -10.98 55.14
N MET A 170 3.40 -11.05 55.91
CA MET A 170 3.11 -10.07 56.95
C MET A 170 4.16 -10.07 58.05
N LYS A 171 4.64 -11.25 58.47
CA LYS A 171 5.74 -11.36 59.45
C LYS A 171 7.05 -10.77 58.92
N LEU A 172 7.36 -11.00 57.64
CA LEU A 172 8.54 -10.44 56.99
C LEU A 172 8.48 -8.90 56.94
N LEU A 173 7.32 -8.35 56.58
CA LEU A 173 7.09 -6.90 56.56
C LEU A 173 7.24 -6.28 57.95
N ASP A 174 6.66 -6.91 58.96
CA ASP A 174 6.72 -6.46 60.35
C ASP A 174 8.18 -6.38 60.83
N GLU A 175 8.98 -7.42 60.59
CA GLU A 175 10.41 -7.40 60.94
C GLU A 175 11.24 -6.44 60.09
N ALA A 176 10.87 -6.22 58.82
CA ALA A 176 11.53 -5.23 57.98
C ALA A 176 11.30 -3.81 58.53
N VAL A 177 10.07 -3.46 58.92
CA VAL A 177 9.75 -2.14 59.50
C VAL A 177 10.54 -1.91 60.80
N VAL A 178 10.60 -2.91 61.68
CA VAL A 178 11.38 -2.84 62.93
C VAL A 178 12.87 -2.62 62.63
N PHE A 179 13.42 -3.36 61.68
CA PHE A 179 14.82 -3.21 61.27
C PHE A 179 15.12 -1.82 60.68
N TYR A 180 14.25 -1.30 59.82
CA TYR A 180 14.46 0.00 59.18
C TYR A 180 14.24 1.20 60.11
N ARG A 181 13.49 1.07 61.21
CA ARG A 181 13.40 2.11 62.26
C ARG A 181 14.60 2.13 63.21
N GLY A 182 15.43 1.09 63.23
CA GLY A 182 16.69 1.09 63.97
C GLY A 182 17.60 2.26 63.57
N GLY A 183 18.14 3.00 64.55
CA GLY A 183 19.11 4.07 64.30
C GLY A 183 20.35 3.56 63.56
N LYS A 184 21.12 4.45 62.91
CA LYS A 184 22.32 4.08 62.12
C LYS A 184 23.31 3.20 62.91
N LEU A 185 23.40 3.38 64.22
CA LEU A 185 24.23 2.57 65.12
C LEU A 185 23.67 1.14 65.33
N SER A 186 22.35 1.00 65.51
CA SER A 186 21.67 -0.30 65.63
C SER A 186 21.79 -1.12 64.34
N LYS A 187 21.64 -0.47 63.17
CA LYS A 187 21.83 -1.12 61.86
C LYS A 187 23.28 -1.57 61.62
N LEU A 188 24.26 -0.80 62.13
CA LEU A 188 25.68 -1.14 62.02
C LEU A 188 26.07 -2.27 62.97
N VAL A 189 25.49 -2.30 64.18
CA VAL A 189 25.65 -3.40 65.14
C VAL A 189 25.00 -4.68 64.62
N ASP A 190 23.77 -4.63 64.08
CA ASP A 190 23.12 -5.81 63.48
C ASP A 190 23.88 -6.31 62.24
N ALA A 191 24.40 -5.40 61.39
CA ALA A 191 25.21 -5.78 60.23
C ALA A 191 26.56 -6.42 60.59
N VAL A 192 27.11 -6.11 61.77
CA VAL A 192 28.38 -6.66 62.25
C VAL A 192 28.17 -7.95 63.05
N LEU A 193 27.10 -8.04 63.86
CA LEU A 193 26.87 -9.19 64.75
C LEU A 193 26.06 -10.31 64.10
N GLN A 194 25.15 -10.00 63.17
CA GLN A 194 24.36 -11.01 62.45
C GLN A 194 24.14 -10.59 61.00
N PRO A 195 25.18 -10.66 60.15
CA PRO A 195 24.99 -10.41 58.74
C PRO A 195 24.04 -11.48 58.18
N THR A 196 22.89 -11.05 57.67
CA THR A 196 22.05 -11.73 56.67
C THR A 196 21.10 -12.88 57.05
N ASN A 197 20.93 -13.30 58.32
CA ASN A 197 20.08 -14.47 58.62
C ASN A 197 18.64 -14.22 59.14
N LYS A 198 18.24 -13.00 59.52
CA LYS A 198 16.89 -12.79 60.07
C LYS A 198 15.79 -12.86 59.00
N PHE A 199 16.07 -12.35 57.80
CA PHE A 199 15.10 -12.34 56.70
C PHE A 199 15.11 -13.63 55.87
N SER A 200 16.25 -14.35 55.83
CA SER A 200 16.37 -15.57 55.03
C SER A 200 15.44 -16.68 55.52
N ALA A 201 15.17 -16.77 56.83
CA ALA A 201 14.19 -17.71 57.37
C ALA A 201 12.77 -17.44 56.84
N PHE A 202 12.31 -16.19 56.88
CA PHE A 202 10.98 -15.83 56.37
C PHE A 202 10.88 -15.98 54.85
N VAL A 203 11.95 -15.67 54.11
CA VAL A 203 12.00 -15.88 52.66
C VAL A 203 11.97 -17.38 52.34
N SER A 204 12.72 -18.21 53.07
CA SER A 204 12.70 -19.67 52.92
C SER A 204 11.31 -20.24 53.21
N ASP A 205 10.64 -19.80 54.27
CA ASP A 205 9.28 -20.24 54.60
C ASP A 205 8.28 -19.89 53.48
N ILE A 206 8.40 -18.69 52.90
CA ILE A 206 7.57 -18.25 51.76
C ILE A 206 7.87 -19.13 50.54
N GLU A 207 9.14 -19.38 50.23
CA GLU A 207 9.54 -20.21 49.11
C GLU A 207 9.05 -21.65 49.25
N ASP A 208 9.13 -22.23 50.46
CA ASP A 208 8.68 -23.60 50.73
C ASP A 208 7.16 -23.73 50.62
N GLU A 209 6.41 -22.76 51.13
CA GLU A 209 4.95 -22.76 50.98
C GLU A 209 4.53 -22.50 49.51
N ILE A 210 5.28 -21.70 48.75
CA ILE A 210 5.09 -21.55 47.30
C ILE A 210 5.35 -22.87 46.56
N LYS A 211 6.37 -23.66 46.96
CA LYS A 211 6.60 -25.00 46.39
C LYS A 211 5.42 -25.93 46.68
N VAL A 212 4.88 -25.90 47.90
CA VAL A 212 3.66 -26.65 48.27
C VAL A 212 2.47 -26.22 47.40
N LEU A 213 2.26 -24.91 47.23
CA LEU A 213 1.20 -24.37 46.38
C LEU A 213 1.35 -24.82 44.92
N ASN A 214 2.56 -24.80 44.37
CA ASN A 214 2.83 -25.26 43.00
C ASN A 214 2.62 -26.77 42.85
N ALA A 215 3.02 -27.59 43.84
CA ALA A 215 2.77 -29.02 43.81
C ALA A 215 1.26 -29.35 43.85
N LEU A 216 0.49 -28.62 44.67
CA LEU A 216 -0.97 -28.71 44.70
C LEU A 216 -1.59 -28.29 43.36
N LYS A 217 -1.05 -27.23 42.73
CA LYS A 217 -1.48 -26.75 41.42
C LYS A 217 -1.27 -27.80 40.33
N ASP A 218 -0.09 -28.42 40.30
CA ASP A 218 0.24 -29.42 39.28
C ASP A 218 -0.60 -30.69 39.47
N ALA A 219 -0.85 -31.10 40.72
CA ALA A 219 -1.76 -32.20 41.02
C ALA A 219 -3.21 -31.91 40.59
N GLU A 220 -3.69 -30.69 40.79
CA GLU A 220 -5.03 -30.27 40.34
C GLU A 220 -5.10 -30.17 38.81
N HIS A 221 -4.08 -29.61 38.15
CA HIS A 221 -4.02 -29.58 36.68
C HIS A 221 -4.02 -30.99 36.08
N VAL A 222 -3.33 -31.96 36.68
CA VAL A 222 -3.33 -33.35 36.23
C VAL A 222 -4.71 -33.98 36.43
N ALA A 223 -5.37 -33.74 37.57
CA ALA A 223 -6.72 -34.24 37.82
C ALA A 223 -7.78 -33.60 36.91
N GLN A 224 -7.64 -32.30 36.62
CA GLN A 224 -8.52 -31.56 35.72
C GLN A 224 -8.27 -31.93 34.26
N ALA A 225 -7.02 -32.16 33.87
CA ALA A 225 -6.66 -32.68 32.55
C ALA A 225 -7.18 -34.10 32.34
N ALA A 226 -7.16 -34.96 33.38
CA ALA A 226 -7.75 -36.30 33.33
C ALA A 226 -9.28 -36.25 33.14
N ASN A 227 -9.98 -35.39 33.90
CA ASN A 227 -11.42 -35.15 33.73
C ASN A 227 -11.77 -34.51 32.37
N MET A 228 -10.93 -33.58 31.87
CA MET A 228 -11.11 -33.01 30.53
C MET A 228 -10.82 -34.04 29.44
N MET A 229 -9.84 -34.93 29.58
CA MET A 229 -9.55 -36.01 28.62
C MET A 229 -10.75 -36.96 28.48
N GLU A 230 -11.47 -37.23 29.56
CA GLU A 230 -12.68 -38.06 29.55
C GLU A 230 -13.80 -37.41 28.71
N VAL A 231 -14.03 -36.10 28.91
CA VAL A 231 -15.01 -35.31 28.14
C VAL A 231 -14.57 -35.07 26.68
N VAL A 232 -13.28 -34.86 26.45
CA VAL A 232 -12.67 -34.62 25.13
C VAL A 232 -12.57 -35.90 24.30
N SER A 233 -12.43 -37.09 24.89
CA SER A 233 -12.47 -38.34 24.12
C SER A 233 -13.86 -38.61 23.52
N GLY A 234 -14.94 -38.20 24.21
CA GLY A 234 -16.32 -38.32 23.72
C GLY A 234 -16.72 -37.25 22.69
N THR A 235 -16.17 -36.04 22.78
CA THR A 235 -16.46 -34.92 21.86
C THR A 235 -15.44 -34.74 20.73
N GLY A 236 -14.22 -35.26 20.89
CA GLY A 236 -13.10 -35.09 19.97
C GLY A 236 -13.34 -35.74 18.60
N HIS A 237 -14.03 -36.87 18.54
CA HIS A 237 -14.43 -37.46 17.26
C HIS A 237 -15.46 -36.62 16.50
N ILE A 238 -16.35 -35.92 17.20
CA ILE A 238 -17.33 -35.02 16.57
C ILE A 238 -16.63 -33.77 16.04
N VAL A 239 -15.72 -33.19 16.82
CA VAL A 239 -14.96 -31.98 16.43
C VAL A 239 -13.99 -32.29 15.28
N ALA A 240 -13.28 -33.42 15.31
CA ALA A 240 -12.40 -33.83 14.22
C ALA A 240 -13.18 -34.00 12.89
N ARG A 241 -14.35 -34.65 12.95
CA ARG A 241 -15.23 -34.79 11.77
C ARG A 241 -15.80 -33.46 11.29
N MET A 242 -16.09 -32.53 12.20
CA MET A 242 -16.47 -31.17 11.82
C MET A 242 -15.31 -30.43 11.15
N TYR A 243 -14.08 -30.56 11.66
CA TYR A 243 -12.89 -29.95 11.07
C TYR A 243 -12.62 -30.49 9.66
N GLU A 244 -12.66 -31.81 9.46
CA GLU A 244 -12.52 -32.44 8.15
C GLU A 244 -13.61 -31.96 7.17
N ASN A 245 -14.85 -31.85 7.65
CA ASN A 245 -15.95 -31.31 6.84
C ASN A 245 -15.75 -29.84 6.47
N VAL A 246 -15.29 -29.01 7.40
CA VAL A 246 -15.01 -27.58 7.17
C VAL A 246 -13.82 -27.41 6.23
N GLU A 247 -12.77 -28.22 6.37
CA GLU A 247 -11.61 -28.21 5.49
C GLU A 247 -11.99 -28.64 4.07
N SER A 248 -12.75 -29.75 3.94
CA SER A 248 -13.29 -30.20 2.66
C SER A 248 -14.18 -29.14 1.99
N GLN A 249 -15.05 -28.48 2.77
CA GLN A 249 -15.85 -27.36 2.27
C GLN A 249 -14.99 -26.15 1.89
N SER A 250 -13.94 -25.84 2.65
CA SER A 250 -13.03 -24.73 2.36
C SER A 250 -12.28 -24.96 1.04
N VAL A 251 -11.82 -26.18 0.77
CA VAL A 251 -11.20 -26.56 -0.51
C VAL A 251 -12.20 -26.45 -1.67
N ALA A 252 -13.45 -26.90 -1.47
CA ALA A 252 -14.50 -26.77 -2.48
C ALA A 252 -14.86 -25.29 -2.77
N VAL A 253 -14.89 -24.43 -1.75
CA VAL A 253 -15.07 -22.99 -1.92
C VAL A 253 -13.88 -22.36 -2.63
N GLY A 254 -12.65 -22.75 -2.28
CA GLY A 254 -11.42 -22.27 -2.93
C GLY A 254 -11.40 -22.57 -4.42
N THR A 255 -11.68 -23.82 -4.80
CA THR A 255 -11.78 -24.23 -6.22
C THR A 255 -12.92 -23.52 -6.94
N SER A 256 -14.07 -23.30 -6.29
CA SER A 256 -15.17 -22.53 -6.87
C SER A 256 -14.80 -21.06 -7.12
N MET A 257 -14.05 -20.45 -6.20
CA MET A 257 -13.57 -19.07 -6.34
C MET A 257 -12.53 -18.94 -7.47
N GLU A 258 -11.64 -19.93 -7.62
CA GLU A 258 -10.68 -19.98 -8.73
C GLU A 258 -11.39 -20.12 -10.09
N ILE A 259 -12.40 -20.98 -10.18
CA ILE A 259 -13.25 -21.11 -11.37
C ILE A 259 -14.00 -19.80 -11.67
N LEU A 260 -14.44 -19.07 -10.64
CA LEU A 260 -15.11 -17.79 -10.81
C LEU A 260 -14.14 -16.71 -11.32
N ASN A 261 -12.93 -16.63 -10.75
CA ASN A 261 -11.92 -15.67 -11.17
C ASN A 261 -11.49 -15.90 -12.63
N THR A 262 -11.23 -17.15 -13.02
CA THR A 262 -10.90 -17.50 -14.41
C THR A 262 -12.02 -17.13 -15.38
N LYS A 263 -13.30 -17.32 -15.00
CA LYS A 263 -14.43 -16.85 -15.80
C LYS A 263 -14.54 -15.33 -15.87
N LEU A 264 -14.24 -14.63 -14.78
CA LEU A 264 -14.25 -13.16 -14.73
C LEU A 264 -13.15 -12.56 -15.61
N ASP A 265 -11.95 -13.15 -15.60
CA ASP A 265 -10.85 -12.76 -16.48
C ASP A 265 -11.21 -12.99 -17.96
N LEU A 266 -11.83 -14.13 -18.28
CA LEU A 266 -12.32 -14.42 -19.61
C LEU A 266 -13.37 -13.41 -20.08
N LEU A 267 -14.37 -13.09 -19.24
CA LEU A 267 -15.38 -12.09 -19.55
C LEU A 267 -14.77 -10.69 -19.74
N THR A 268 -13.77 -10.34 -18.92
CA THR A 268 -13.05 -9.06 -19.04
C THR A 268 -12.29 -8.99 -20.37
N ALA A 269 -11.60 -10.07 -20.76
CA ALA A 269 -10.92 -10.15 -22.05
C ALA A 269 -11.90 -10.05 -23.22
N GLN A 270 -13.02 -10.81 -23.18
CA GLN A 270 -14.07 -10.75 -24.19
C GLN A 270 -14.68 -9.35 -24.33
N THR A 271 -14.92 -8.67 -23.20
CA THR A 271 -15.45 -7.30 -23.19
C THR A 271 -14.48 -6.31 -23.82
N LYS A 272 -13.16 -6.45 -23.55
CA LYS A 272 -12.12 -5.63 -24.20
C LYS A 272 -12.08 -5.84 -25.71
N TYR A 273 -12.18 -7.08 -26.20
CA TYR A 273 -12.22 -7.37 -27.63
C TYR A 273 -13.48 -6.79 -28.29
N MET A 274 -14.64 -6.93 -27.65
CA MET A 274 -15.89 -6.36 -28.15
C MET A 274 -15.81 -4.84 -28.24
N LEU A 275 -15.33 -4.17 -27.19
CA LEU A 275 -15.16 -2.71 -27.18
C LEU A 275 -14.17 -2.24 -28.25
N HIS A 276 -13.06 -2.96 -28.43
CA HIS A 276 -12.08 -2.65 -29.48
C HIS A 276 -12.69 -2.79 -30.88
N PHE A 277 -13.48 -3.85 -31.11
CA PHE A 277 -14.18 -4.05 -32.37
C PHE A 277 -15.22 -2.94 -32.65
N GLU A 278 -16.00 -2.55 -31.64
CA GLU A 278 -16.94 -1.42 -31.75
C GLU A 278 -16.24 -0.11 -32.04
N THR A 279 -15.07 0.11 -31.42
CA THR A 279 -14.23 1.30 -31.63
C THR A 279 -13.74 1.37 -33.08
N ILE A 280 -13.21 0.27 -33.62
CA ILE A 280 -12.78 0.18 -35.03
C ILE A 280 -13.97 0.40 -35.97
N LYS A 281 -15.11 -0.24 -35.68
CA LYS A 281 -16.32 -0.09 -36.50
C LYS A 281 -16.79 1.36 -36.55
N HIS A 282 -16.82 2.05 -35.40
CA HIS A 282 -17.20 3.46 -35.33
C HIS A 282 -16.21 4.36 -36.08
N ALA A 283 -14.91 4.15 -35.90
CA ALA A 283 -13.87 4.88 -36.64
C ALA A 283 -14.05 4.72 -38.15
N ARG A 284 -14.31 3.50 -38.65
CA ARG A 284 -14.60 3.25 -40.08
C ARG A 284 -15.83 3.98 -40.58
N THR A 285 -16.93 3.98 -39.81
CA THR A 285 -18.14 4.73 -40.18
C THR A 285 -17.86 6.24 -40.27
N LEU A 286 -16.99 6.79 -39.41
CA LEU A 286 -16.55 8.19 -39.50
C LEU A 286 -15.67 8.45 -40.73
N GLN A 287 -14.77 7.52 -41.06
CA GLN A 287 -13.92 7.62 -42.24
C GLN A 287 -14.72 7.59 -43.53
N GLU A 288 -15.67 6.66 -43.67
CA GLU A 288 -16.60 6.58 -44.79
C GLU A 288 -17.41 7.87 -44.96
N ALA A 289 -17.74 8.55 -43.86
CA ALA A 289 -18.44 9.83 -43.89
C ALA A 289 -17.57 11.01 -44.35
N LEU A 290 -16.25 10.97 -44.11
CA LEU A 290 -15.32 12.00 -44.55
C LEU A 290 -14.88 11.79 -46.01
N LEU A 291 -14.57 10.55 -46.36
CA LEU A 291 -13.95 10.19 -47.62
C LEU A 291 -14.47 8.82 -48.09
N PRO A 292 -15.67 8.76 -48.69
CA PRO A 292 -16.32 7.50 -49.06
C PRO A 292 -15.51 6.61 -50.03
N MET A 293 -14.62 7.23 -50.81
CA MET A 293 -13.75 6.58 -51.81
C MET A 293 -12.27 6.86 -51.51
N GLY A 294 -11.90 6.93 -50.22
CA GLY A 294 -10.50 7.06 -49.84
C GLY A 294 -9.70 5.82 -50.22
N ASN A 295 -8.51 6.01 -50.78
CA ASN A 295 -7.56 4.90 -50.89
C ASN A 295 -6.90 4.68 -49.53
N ASP A 296 -6.45 3.45 -49.30
CA ASP A 296 -5.59 3.12 -48.17
C ASP A 296 -4.26 3.89 -48.28
N PRO A 297 -3.83 4.64 -47.24
CA PRO A 297 -2.51 5.29 -47.21
C PRO A 297 -1.37 4.31 -47.53
N GLN A 298 -1.49 3.04 -47.14
CA GLN A 298 -0.47 2.03 -47.39
C GLN A 298 -0.37 1.68 -48.88
N GLU A 299 -1.49 1.58 -49.59
CA GLU A 299 -1.49 1.38 -51.05
C GLU A 299 -0.83 2.56 -51.77
N GLU A 300 -1.07 3.79 -51.29
CA GLU A 300 -0.45 4.99 -51.86
C GLU A 300 1.07 5.00 -51.64
N LEU A 301 1.52 4.60 -50.45
CA LEU A 301 2.95 4.42 -50.17
C LEU A 301 3.56 3.33 -51.05
N GLU A 302 2.91 2.18 -51.22
CA GLU A 302 3.39 1.11 -52.10
C GLU A 302 3.51 1.56 -53.55
N VAL A 303 2.56 2.38 -54.03
CA VAL A 303 2.64 2.98 -55.36
C VAL A 303 3.87 3.89 -55.47
N VAL A 304 4.10 4.76 -54.48
CA VAL A 304 5.26 5.67 -54.44
C VAL A 304 6.57 4.90 -54.44
N LEU A 305 6.71 3.91 -53.56
CA LEU A 305 7.92 3.08 -53.45
C LEU A 305 8.14 2.18 -54.68
N GLY A 306 7.06 1.82 -55.38
CA GLY A 306 7.11 1.05 -56.62
C GLY A 306 7.52 1.88 -57.84
N ARG A 307 7.50 3.23 -57.75
CA ARG A 307 7.96 4.10 -58.84
C ARG A 307 9.46 3.95 -59.00
N ARG A 308 9.91 3.82 -60.25
CA ARG A 308 11.33 3.86 -60.59
C ARG A 308 11.73 5.30 -60.85
N TYR A 309 12.39 5.91 -59.88
CA TYR A 309 12.94 7.26 -60.03
C TYR A 309 14.20 7.20 -60.92
N HIS A 310 14.16 7.91 -62.04
CA HIS A 310 15.25 8.06 -63.00
C HIS A 310 16.13 9.27 -62.63
N LEU A 311 16.67 9.25 -61.41
CA LEU A 311 17.52 10.30 -60.87
C LEU A 311 18.98 10.05 -61.23
N SER A 312 19.74 11.13 -61.45
CA SER A 312 21.20 11.00 -61.52
C SER A 312 21.79 10.85 -60.11
N GLN A 313 23.01 10.32 -60.00
CA GLN A 313 23.63 10.05 -58.70
C GLN A 313 23.68 11.28 -57.77
N LYS A 314 23.82 12.48 -58.33
CA LYS A 314 23.82 13.76 -57.60
C LYS A 314 22.43 14.27 -57.20
N ASP A 315 21.37 13.74 -57.82
CA ASP A 315 19.99 14.18 -57.58
C ASP A 315 19.34 13.37 -56.46
N HIS A 316 19.80 12.13 -56.23
CA HIS A 316 19.42 11.33 -55.08
C HIS A 316 19.65 12.09 -53.77
N TRP A 317 18.66 12.03 -52.90
CA TRP A 317 18.63 12.83 -51.67
C TRP A 317 19.78 12.49 -50.73
N GLU A 318 20.29 11.25 -50.74
CA GLU A 318 21.44 10.89 -49.91
C GLU A 318 22.74 11.61 -50.32
N ASN A 319 22.82 12.08 -51.57
CA ASN A 319 24.03 12.67 -52.15
C ASN A 319 23.94 14.18 -52.36
N ASN A 320 22.74 14.76 -52.35
CA ASN A 320 22.53 16.18 -52.67
C ASN A 320 22.78 17.14 -51.49
N GLY A 321 23.02 16.59 -50.30
CA GLY A 321 23.34 17.34 -49.08
C GLY A 321 22.16 17.60 -48.15
N VAL A 322 20.94 17.17 -48.49
CA VAL A 322 19.74 17.37 -47.64
C VAL A 322 19.87 16.72 -46.26
N LEU A 323 20.68 15.65 -46.14
CA LEU A 323 20.90 14.97 -44.87
C LEU A 323 21.52 15.89 -43.80
N GLU A 324 22.46 16.76 -44.20
CA GLU A 324 23.05 17.73 -43.28
C GLU A 324 22.01 18.77 -42.83
N ASP A 325 21.13 19.16 -43.75
CA ASP A 325 20.06 20.12 -43.47
C ASP A 325 18.98 19.50 -42.55
N LEU A 326 18.66 18.21 -42.72
CA LEU A 326 17.81 17.41 -41.82
C LEU A 326 18.41 17.29 -40.41
N LEU A 327 19.72 17.01 -40.32
CA LEU A 327 20.44 16.95 -39.04
C LEU A 327 20.46 18.32 -38.36
N GLY A 328 20.66 19.39 -39.13
CA GLY A 328 20.58 20.78 -38.67
C GLY A 328 19.22 21.08 -38.03
N TRP A 329 18.14 20.77 -38.72
CA TRP A 329 16.78 20.93 -38.21
C TRP A 329 16.52 20.10 -36.94
N SER A 330 16.95 18.83 -36.93
CA SER A 330 16.77 17.95 -35.76
C SER A 330 17.51 18.48 -34.53
N ARG A 331 18.74 18.99 -34.68
CA ARG A 331 19.51 19.58 -33.57
C ARG A 331 18.84 20.80 -32.94
N GLN A 332 18.00 21.51 -33.69
CA GLN A 332 17.23 22.64 -33.17
C GLN A 332 15.99 22.20 -32.35
N GLY A 333 15.75 20.89 -32.24
CA GLY A 333 14.65 20.31 -31.46
C GLY A 333 13.31 20.39 -32.18
N HIS A 334 13.30 20.36 -33.52
CA HIS A 334 12.08 20.38 -34.34
C HIS A 334 11.17 21.58 -34.00
N LYS A 335 11.81 22.73 -33.74
CA LYS A 335 11.14 23.98 -33.32
C LYS A 335 10.33 24.66 -34.42
N GLU A 336 10.50 24.23 -35.65
CA GLU A 336 9.97 24.86 -36.84
C GLU A 336 9.42 23.79 -37.77
N LEU A 337 8.45 24.15 -38.60
CA LEU A 337 7.99 23.29 -39.70
C LEU A 337 9.15 23.10 -40.68
N LEU A 338 9.42 21.87 -41.08
CA LEU A 338 10.49 21.58 -42.03
C LEU A 338 9.96 21.66 -43.46
N TRP A 339 10.51 22.57 -44.25
CA TRP A 339 10.28 22.65 -45.68
C TRP A 339 11.49 22.12 -46.45
N ILE A 340 11.31 21.05 -47.23
CA ILE A 340 12.33 20.52 -48.11
C ILE A 340 11.92 20.78 -49.55
N GLY A 341 12.61 21.72 -50.18
CA GLY A 341 12.37 22.08 -51.57
C GLY A 341 13.50 21.65 -52.49
N GLY A 342 13.20 21.36 -53.75
CA GLY A 342 14.25 21.19 -54.74
C GLY A 342 13.76 20.95 -56.14
N SER A 343 14.52 21.41 -57.11
CA SER A 343 14.30 21.11 -58.52
C SER A 343 15.39 20.17 -59.04
N SER A 344 14.97 19.16 -59.81
CA SER A 344 15.87 18.30 -60.57
C SER A 344 15.87 18.73 -62.03
N GLY A 345 17.05 18.67 -62.67
CA GLY A 345 17.22 19.24 -63.99
C GLY A 345 16.41 18.58 -65.10
N ASN A 346 16.05 17.28 -65.01
CA ASN A 346 15.53 16.53 -66.18
C ASN A 346 14.75 15.23 -65.89
N GLN A 347 13.85 15.12 -64.90
CA GLN A 347 12.53 14.42 -65.05
C GLN A 347 11.85 14.12 -63.72
N ASP A 348 12.46 13.35 -62.82
CA ASP A 348 11.81 12.97 -61.56
C ASP A 348 12.21 13.88 -60.41
N ASN A 349 11.28 14.17 -59.50
CA ASN A 349 11.59 14.95 -58.31
C ASN A 349 12.08 14.04 -57.18
N TRP A 350 13.32 14.25 -56.74
CA TRP A 350 13.95 13.53 -55.65
C TRP A 350 13.25 13.73 -54.30
N VAL A 351 12.45 14.79 -54.13
CA VAL A 351 11.76 15.04 -52.86
C VAL A 351 10.69 14.00 -52.56
N THR A 352 10.07 13.39 -53.58
CA THR A 352 9.10 12.31 -53.39
C THR A 352 9.79 11.00 -53.01
N GLU A 353 10.96 10.70 -53.60
CA GLU A 353 11.82 9.59 -53.16
C GLU A 353 12.18 9.75 -51.68
N LEU A 354 12.65 10.95 -51.29
CA LEU A 354 12.94 11.28 -49.89
C LEU A 354 11.72 11.07 -48.98
N SER A 355 10.53 11.56 -49.36
CA SER A 355 9.31 11.38 -48.57
C SER A 355 8.96 9.91 -48.38
N GLY A 356 9.08 9.09 -49.42
CA GLY A 356 8.85 7.65 -49.36
C GLY A 356 9.82 6.95 -48.39
N ASP A 357 11.11 7.24 -48.52
CA ASP A 357 12.15 6.67 -47.65
C ASP A 357 12.01 7.13 -46.19
N MET A 358 11.64 8.39 -45.96
CA MET A 358 11.35 8.91 -44.64
C MET A 358 10.15 8.21 -44.01
N VAL A 359 9.08 7.97 -44.77
CA VAL A 359 7.94 7.20 -44.28
C VAL A 359 8.35 5.78 -43.90
N GLN A 360 9.10 5.07 -44.76
CA GLN A 360 9.60 3.73 -44.45
C GLN A 360 10.50 3.69 -43.22
N ALA A 361 11.37 4.68 -43.05
CA ALA A 361 12.30 4.74 -41.92
C ALA A 361 11.59 5.05 -40.59
N LEU A 362 10.51 5.82 -40.64
CA LEU A 362 9.74 6.22 -39.46
C LEU A 362 8.63 5.23 -39.07
N GLN A 363 8.10 4.44 -40.02
CA GLN A 363 6.99 3.50 -39.77
C GLN A 363 7.27 2.46 -38.65
N PRO A 364 8.48 1.91 -38.47
CA PRO A 364 8.78 1.00 -37.36
C PRO A 364 8.86 1.68 -35.98
N GLN A 365 8.88 3.01 -35.93
CA GLN A 365 9.02 3.76 -34.69
C GLN A 365 7.68 3.84 -33.92
N LEU A 366 7.75 4.03 -32.60
CA LEU A 366 6.56 4.17 -31.73
C LEU A 366 5.92 5.57 -31.83
N LEU A 367 5.78 6.12 -33.03
CA LEU A 367 5.21 7.44 -33.28
C LEU A 367 3.94 7.33 -34.14
N THR A 368 3.08 8.34 -34.07
CA THR A 368 1.89 8.38 -34.96
C THR A 368 2.28 9.11 -36.24
N LEU A 369 2.54 8.36 -37.31
CA LEU A 369 2.98 8.89 -38.59
C LEU A 369 1.80 9.10 -39.53
N LEU A 370 1.49 10.36 -39.84
CA LEU A 370 0.55 10.71 -40.90
C LEU A 370 1.32 11.13 -42.13
N PHE A 371 0.95 10.63 -43.30
CA PHE A 371 1.52 11.07 -44.55
C PHE A 371 0.47 11.19 -45.65
N VAL A 372 0.71 12.11 -46.60
CA VAL A 372 -0.08 12.27 -47.82
C VAL A 372 0.85 12.61 -48.98
N PHE A 373 0.68 11.91 -50.10
CA PHE A 373 1.33 12.23 -51.38
C PHE A 373 0.36 13.02 -52.27
N CYS A 374 0.66 14.30 -52.55
CA CYS A 374 -0.13 15.14 -53.47
C CYS A 374 0.09 14.71 -54.93
N ASP A 375 1.30 14.26 -55.31
CA ASP A 375 1.60 13.84 -56.70
C ASP A 375 0.98 12.47 -57.03
N ARG A 376 -0.13 12.50 -57.78
CA ARG A 376 -0.89 11.30 -58.14
C ARG A 376 -0.90 10.99 -59.63
N GLY A 377 -0.08 11.66 -60.44
CA GLY A 377 -0.07 11.48 -61.90
C GLY A 377 -1.47 11.67 -62.50
N ASP A 378 -2.07 10.59 -63.03
CA ASP A 378 -3.35 10.61 -63.77
C ASP A 378 -4.62 10.85 -62.92
N ARG A 379 -4.50 11.05 -61.61
CA ARG A 379 -5.66 11.27 -60.73
C ARG A 379 -5.94 12.76 -60.53
N GLU A 380 -7.18 13.06 -60.14
CA GLU A 380 -7.55 14.41 -59.72
C GLU A 380 -6.60 14.93 -58.65
N SER A 381 -6.17 16.18 -58.83
CA SER A 381 -5.40 16.97 -57.88
C SER A 381 -6.09 16.99 -56.52
N LEU A 382 -5.29 16.99 -55.45
CA LEU A 382 -5.87 17.06 -54.10
C LEU A 382 -6.12 18.51 -53.72
N SER A 383 -7.34 18.82 -53.33
CA SER A 383 -7.59 20.10 -52.66
C SER A 383 -7.11 20.09 -51.21
N PRO A 384 -6.81 21.25 -50.60
CA PRO A 384 -6.42 21.34 -49.19
C PRO A 384 -7.42 20.66 -48.24
N LEU A 385 -8.72 20.79 -48.52
CA LEU A 385 -9.77 20.12 -47.78
C LEU A 385 -9.68 18.59 -47.90
N THR A 386 -9.45 18.08 -49.11
CA THR A 386 -9.34 16.64 -49.38
C THR A 386 -8.08 16.05 -48.74
N LEU A 387 -6.95 16.75 -48.82
CA LEU A 387 -5.71 16.40 -48.12
C LEU A 387 -5.94 16.30 -46.61
N LEU A 388 -6.60 17.30 -46.03
CA LEU A 388 -6.90 17.32 -44.60
C LEU A 388 -7.83 16.17 -44.18
N ARG A 389 -8.84 15.86 -45.00
CA ARG A 389 -9.71 14.68 -44.76
C ARG A 389 -8.91 13.39 -44.79
N LYS A 390 -7.90 13.26 -45.66
CA LYS A 390 -6.99 12.11 -45.66
C LYS A 390 -6.15 12.00 -44.41
N LEU A 391 -5.56 13.11 -43.95
CA LEU A 391 -4.83 13.14 -42.69
C LEU A 391 -5.73 12.72 -41.51
N LEU A 392 -6.98 13.19 -41.49
CA LEU A 392 -7.96 12.85 -40.47
C LEU A 392 -8.39 11.38 -40.51
N VAL A 393 -8.64 10.83 -41.70
CA VAL A 393 -8.94 9.41 -41.91
C VAL A 393 -7.78 8.54 -41.43
N HIS A 394 -6.57 8.86 -41.88
CA HIS A 394 -5.35 8.15 -41.51
C HIS A 394 -5.09 8.22 -40.00
N LEU A 395 -5.36 9.37 -39.37
CA LEU A 395 -5.26 9.50 -37.92
C LEU A 395 -6.23 8.55 -37.19
N LEU A 396 -7.46 8.42 -37.67
CA LEU A 396 -8.45 7.51 -37.10
C LEU A 396 -8.12 6.03 -37.35
N ASP A 397 -7.43 5.71 -38.45
CA ASP A 397 -6.94 4.36 -38.72
C ASP A 397 -5.86 3.95 -37.72
N LEU A 398 -4.90 4.83 -37.47
CA LEU A 398 -3.81 4.58 -36.52
C LEU A 398 -4.30 4.64 -35.07
N ARG A 399 -5.27 5.50 -34.77
CA ARG A 399 -5.75 5.80 -33.41
C ARG A 399 -7.28 5.76 -33.33
N PRO A 400 -7.90 4.58 -33.52
CA PRO A 400 -9.36 4.45 -33.50
C PRO A 400 -9.94 4.76 -32.10
N ASP A 401 -9.13 4.68 -31.04
CA ASP A 401 -9.50 5.05 -29.67
C ASP A 401 -9.93 6.51 -29.52
N LEU A 402 -9.44 7.41 -30.39
CA LEU A 402 -9.85 8.82 -30.40
C LEU A 402 -11.35 8.98 -30.66
N ALA A 403 -11.92 8.12 -31.51
CA ALA A 403 -13.34 8.17 -31.83
C ALA A 403 -14.22 7.86 -30.61
N TYR A 404 -13.76 6.98 -29.73
CA TYR A 404 -14.46 6.60 -28.51
C TYR A 404 -14.22 7.57 -27.35
N ARG A 405 -13.01 8.10 -27.21
CA ARG A 405 -12.65 9.01 -26.10
C ARG A 405 -13.32 10.38 -26.21
N GLN A 406 -13.63 10.84 -27.42
CA GLN A 406 -14.23 12.15 -27.67
C GLN A 406 -15.48 12.05 -28.56
N PRO A 407 -16.59 11.48 -28.08
CA PRO A 407 -17.80 11.30 -28.88
C PRO A 407 -18.41 12.65 -29.34
N GLU A 408 -18.20 13.72 -28.58
CA GLU A 408 -18.68 15.07 -28.93
C GLU A 408 -17.95 15.66 -30.16
N ILE A 409 -16.73 15.20 -30.41
CA ILE A 409 -15.93 15.60 -31.57
C ILE A 409 -16.13 14.59 -32.70
N CYS A 410 -16.00 13.30 -32.38
CA CYS A 410 -16.07 12.16 -33.29
C CYS A 410 -17.49 11.60 -33.42
N ASN A 411 -18.44 12.45 -33.79
CA ASN A 411 -19.78 12.00 -34.16
C ASN A 411 -20.03 12.14 -35.67
N LEU A 412 -20.83 11.19 -36.19
CA LEU A 412 -21.13 11.07 -37.61
C LEU A 412 -21.72 12.37 -38.19
N TRP A 413 -22.57 13.05 -37.44
CA TRP A 413 -23.21 14.29 -37.88
C TRP A 413 -22.21 15.43 -38.07
N ARG A 414 -21.25 15.61 -37.14
CA ARG A 414 -20.22 16.65 -37.22
C ARG A 414 -19.27 16.40 -38.39
N PHE A 415 -18.92 15.13 -38.63
CA PHE A 415 -18.08 14.73 -39.75
C PHE A 415 -18.77 14.98 -41.10
N GLN A 416 -20.03 14.54 -41.25
CA GLN A 416 -20.84 14.78 -42.45
C GLN A 416 -21.07 16.27 -42.73
N LYS A 417 -21.20 17.10 -41.69
CA LYS A 417 -21.41 18.54 -41.82
C LYS A 417 -20.13 19.36 -41.99
N SER A 418 -18.96 18.77 -41.78
CA SER A 418 -17.68 19.44 -41.97
C SER A 418 -17.34 19.56 -43.46
N VAL A 419 -17.99 20.52 -44.11
CA VAL A 419 -17.89 20.73 -45.57
C VAL A 419 -16.79 21.72 -45.95
N THR A 420 -16.36 22.57 -45.02
CA THR A 420 -15.32 23.58 -45.27
C THR A 420 -13.99 23.20 -44.63
N PHE A 421 -12.87 23.71 -45.17
CA PHE A 421 -11.54 23.47 -44.62
C PHE A 421 -11.48 23.78 -43.12
N ARG A 422 -11.92 24.98 -42.72
CA ARG A 422 -11.86 25.43 -41.32
C ARG A 422 -12.64 24.55 -40.36
N GLN A 423 -13.78 23.99 -40.78
CA GLN A 423 -14.58 23.10 -39.95
C GLN A 423 -13.87 21.76 -39.75
N THR A 424 -13.37 21.16 -40.83
CA THR A 424 -12.62 19.90 -40.77
C THR A 424 -11.29 20.10 -40.02
N TRP A 425 -10.65 21.26 -40.15
CA TRP A 425 -9.40 21.57 -39.47
C TRP A 425 -9.57 21.60 -37.96
N ARG A 426 -10.63 22.23 -37.46
CA ARG A 426 -10.92 22.23 -36.01
C ARG A 426 -11.06 20.83 -35.45
N ILE A 427 -11.71 19.93 -36.19
CA ILE A 427 -11.83 18.52 -35.79
C ILE A 427 -10.43 17.89 -35.77
N PHE A 428 -9.68 18.00 -36.86
CA PHE A 428 -8.33 17.44 -36.96
C PHE A 428 -7.40 17.96 -35.86
N GLU A 429 -7.38 19.26 -35.60
CA GLU A 429 -6.57 19.91 -34.58
C GLU A 429 -6.92 19.46 -33.17
N GLU A 430 -8.22 19.39 -32.83
CA GLU A 430 -8.66 18.88 -31.53
C GLU A 430 -8.20 17.42 -31.34
N LEU A 431 -8.31 16.58 -32.37
CA LEU A 431 -7.85 15.18 -32.30
C LEU A 431 -6.34 15.05 -32.24
N ALA A 432 -5.62 15.78 -33.09
CA ALA A 432 -4.16 15.80 -33.13
C ALA A 432 -3.55 16.27 -31.80
N SER A 433 -4.22 17.17 -31.08
CA SER A 433 -3.76 17.63 -29.76
C SER A 433 -3.77 16.55 -28.67
N MET A 434 -4.50 15.45 -28.88
CA MET A 434 -4.55 14.31 -27.94
C MET A 434 -3.52 13.22 -28.26
N VAL A 435 -2.77 13.37 -29.36
CA VAL A 435 -1.85 12.36 -29.88
C VAL A 435 -0.43 12.81 -29.52
N ALA A 436 0.22 12.05 -28.65
CA ALA A 436 1.63 12.22 -28.39
C ALA A 436 2.45 11.78 -29.61
N ASP A 437 3.58 12.45 -29.84
CA ASP A 437 4.57 12.07 -30.86
C ASP A 437 3.97 11.96 -32.27
N LEU A 438 3.18 12.97 -32.65
CA LEU A 438 2.58 13.09 -33.98
C LEU A 438 3.60 13.62 -34.99
N PHE A 439 3.83 12.86 -36.06
CA PHE A 439 4.68 13.26 -37.18
C PHE A 439 3.85 13.32 -38.45
N ILE A 440 3.90 14.42 -39.19
CA ILE A 440 3.14 14.65 -40.42
C ILE A 440 4.10 14.89 -41.59
N ILE A 441 3.94 14.13 -42.67
CA ILE A 441 4.66 14.32 -43.93
C ILE A 441 3.67 14.66 -45.04
N ILE A 442 3.83 15.81 -45.67
CA ILE A 442 3.04 16.20 -46.85
C ILE A 442 4.00 16.31 -48.02
N ASP A 443 3.89 15.37 -48.95
CA ASP A 443 4.75 15.34 -50.13
C ASP A 443 4.17 16.17 -51.28
N ARG A 444 5.03 16.97 -51.92
CA ARG A 444 4.75 17.76 -53.12
C ARG A 444 3.55 18.69 -52.96
N ILE A 445 3.56 19.54 -51.94
CA ILE A 445 2.40 20.37 -51.57
C ILE A 445 1.91 21.28 -52.71
N GLU A 446 2.77 21.66 -53.66
CA GLU A 446 2.42 22.45 -54.84
C GLU A 446 1.52 21.74 -55.85
N GLU A 447 1.47 20.40 -55.82
CA GLU A 447 0.59 19.60 -56.68
C GLU A 447 -0.85 19.58 -56.16
N CYS A 448 -1.05 20.09 -54.95
CA CYS A 448 -2.37 20.27 -54.40
C CYS A 448 -3.00 21.55 -55.02
N GLU A 449 -4.20 21.45 -55.60
CA GLU A 449 -4.89 22.56 -56.27
C GLU A 449 -5.82 23.28 -55.29
N ALA A 450 -5.76 24.61 -55.25
CA ALA A 450 -6.68 25.41 -54.44
C ALA A 450 -8.13 25.22 -54.93
N ASP A 451 -9.06 25.12 -53.99
CA ASP A 451 -10.50 25.05 -54.28
C ASP A 451 -11.24 26.21 -53.58
N ASP A 452 -12.54 26.34 -53.86
CA ASP A 452 -13.40 27.35 -53.21
C ASP A 452 -13.49 27.18 -51.68
N GLN A 453 -13.00 26.06 -51.14
CA GLN A 453 -13.12 25.68 -49.73
C GLN A 453 -11.83 25.88 -48.93
N GLY A 454 -10.68 26.08 -49.58
CA GLY A 454 -9.41 26.36 -48.92
C GLY A 454 -8.24 26.67 -49.85
N SER A 455 -7.34 27.50 -49.35
CA SER A 455 -6.06 27.87 -49.97
C SER A 455 -4.89 27.21 -49.25
N ILE A 456 -3.85 26.81 -49.99
CA ILE A 456 -2.63 26.26 -49.37
C ILE A 456 -1.94 27.34 -48.52
N LEU A 457 -1.82 28.55 -49.07
CA LEU A 457 -1.07 29.65 -48.47
C LEU A 457 -1.84 30.29 -47.30
N ASP A 458 -3.14 30.48 -47.46
CA ASP A 458 -3.94 31.23 -46.48
C ASP A 458 -4.50 30.33 -45.38
N ASP A 459 -4.76 29.04 -45.68
CA ASP A 459 -5.40 28.13 -44.75
C ASP A 459 -4.46 27.01 -44.28
N LEU A 460 -3.96 26.15 -45.18
CA LEU A 460 -3.27 24.91 -44.79
C LEU A 460 -1.93 25.16 -44.09
N LEU A 461 -1.04 25.93 -44.69
CA LEU A 461 0.30 26.17 -44.14
C LEU A 461 0.27 26.91 -42.79
N PRO A 462 -0.47 28.03 -42.63
CA PRO A 462 -0.61 28.69 -41.33
C PRO A 462 -1.20 27.77 -40.27
N SER A 463 -2.14 26.92 -40.66
CA SER A 463 -2.77 25.94 -39.78
C SER A 463 -1.77 24.88 -39.30
N LEU A 464 -0.94 24.33 -40.19
CA LEU A 464 0.11 23.36 -39.83
C LEU A 464 1.17 23.96 -38.90
N ILE A 465 1.62 25.19 -39.17
CA ILE A 465 2.54 25.94 -38.30
C ILE A 465 1.91 26.14 -36.91
N GLY A 466 0.63 26.53 -36.88
CA GLY A 466 -0.14 26.72 -35.64
C GLY A 466 -0.39 25.42 -34.87
N LEU A 467 -0.56 24.29 -35.56
CA LEU A 467 -0.67 22.97 -34.94
C LEU A 467 0.62 22.62 -34.21
N ARG A 468 1.74 22.69 -34.94
CA ARG A 468 3.08 22.42 -34.41
C ARG A 468 3.38 23.24 -33.17
N ALA A 469 3.06 24.53 -33.19
CA ALA A 469 3.25 25.42 -32.04
C ALA A 469 2.41 25.02 -30.80
N ARG A 470 1.23 24.43 -31.00
CA ARG A 470 0.30 24.06 -29.92
C ARG A 470 0.50 22.66 -29.37
N THR A 471 0.76 21.69 -30.25
CA THR A 471 0.78 20.26 -29.89
C THR A 471 2.19 19.70 -29.82
N GLY A 472 3.19 20.40 -30.37
CA GLY A 472 4.53 19.87 -30.54
C GLY A 472 4.64 18.85 -31.68
N ALA A 473 3.60 18.71 -32.52
CA ALA A 473 3.63 17.84 -33.70
C ALA A 473 4.80 18.22 -34.63
N ILE A 474 5.49 17.22 -35.14
CA ILE A 474 6.56 17.40 -36.10
C ILE A 474 5.95 17.41 -37.51
N VAL A 475 6.18 18.47 -38.28
CA VAL A 475 5.60 18.61 -39.62
C VAL A 475 6.72 18.80 -40.63
N MET A 476 6.72 17.95 -41.65
CA MET A 476 7.59 18.02 -42.82
C MET A 476 6.73 18.20 -44.06
N VAL A 477 7.08 19.19 -44.87
CA VAL A 477 6.45 19.50 -46.15
C VAL A 477 7.53 19.44 -47.21
N THR A 478 7.26 18.78 -48.33
CA THR A 478 8.16 18.79 -49.48
C THR A 478 7.57 19.55 -50.66
N SER A 479 8.44 20.11 -51.50
CA SER A 479 8.04 20.83 -52.70
C SER A 479 9.11 20.86 -53.79
N SER A 480 8.71 21.11 -55.03
CA SER A 480 9.62 21.47 -56.14
C SER A 480 10.11 22.92 -56.05
N PHE A 481 9.41 23.76 -55.27
CA PHE A 481 9.63 25.19 -55.17
C PHE A 481 10.20 25.60 -53.80
N GLU A 482 10.78 26.79 -53.77
CA GLU A 482 11.11 27.46 -52.51
C GLU A 482 9.83 27.73 -51.72
N PRO A 483 9.90 27.74 -50.38
CA PRO A 483 8.77 28.15 -49.56
C PRO A 483 8.31 29.57 -49.95
N PRO A 484 6.98 29.81 -49.98
CA PRO A 484 6.40 31.14 -50.20
C PRO A 484 7.04 32.18 -49.27
N LEU A 485 7.29 33.39 -49.78
CA LEU A 485 7.97 34.44 -49.02
C LEU A 485 7.20 34.81 -47.74
N GLU A 486 5.87 34.67 -47.76
CA GLU A 486 4.97 35.01 -46.66
C GLU A 486 5.15 34.10 -45.43
N ILE A 487 5.64 32.86 -45.62
CA ILE A 487 5.80 31.88 -44.53
C ILE A 487 7.22 31.80 -43.99
N ASN A 488 8.22 32.30 -44.73
CA ASN A 488 9.63 32.18 -44.37
C ASN A 488 9.96 32.82 -43.03
N ASP A 489 9.25 33.89 -42.65
CA ASP A 489 9.48 34.58 -41.38
C ASP A 489 8.74 33.94 -40.19
N ILE A 490 7.92 32.89 -40.41
CA ILE A 490 6.96 32.37 -39.43
C ILE A 490 7.26 30.92 -39.06
N GLY A 491 8.45 30.67 -38.52
CA GLY A 491 8.78 29.39 -37.89
C GLY A 491 8.86 28.21 -38.87
N VAL A 492 9.45 28.46 -40.03
CA VAL A 492 9.75 27.46 -41.06
C VAL A 492 11.26 27.32 -41.19
N TYR A 493 11.76 26.10 -41.01
CA TYR A 493 13.13 25.73 -41.35
C TYR A 493 13.13 25.24 -42.80
N SER A 494 13.76 25.98 -43.70
CA SER A 494 13.76 25.66 -45.13
C SER A 494 15.11 25.15 -45.62
N SER A 495 15.06 24.11 -46.44
CA SER A 495 16.20 23.57 -47.17
C SER A 495 15.82 23.46 -48.64
N TYR A 496 16.40 24.32 -49.49
CA TYR A 496 16.18 24.29 -50.93
C TYR A 496 17.43 23.82 -51.68
N ILE A 497 17.32 22.75 -52.46
CA ILE A 497 18.43 22.19 -53.23
C ILE A 497 18.06 22.11 -54.71
N ASP A 498 18.64 22.99 -55.50
CA ASP A 498 18.59 22.97 -56.97
C ASP A 498 19.78 22.15 -57.49
N THR A 499 19.53 20.91 -57.90
CA THR A 499 20.57 20.02 -58.41
C THR A 499 20.86 20.24 -59.90
N ALA A 500 20.05 21.05 -60.58
CA ALA A 500 20.31 21.49 -61.95
C ALA A 500 21.44 22.53 -61.98
N ARG A 501 21.54 23.37 -60.94
CA ARG A 501 22.66 24.30 -60.77
C ARG A 501 23.93 23.54 -60.38
N ARG A 502 25.08 23.95 -60.93
CA ARG A 502 26.37 23.43 -60.46
C ARG A 502 26.50 23.74 -58.96
N PRO A 503 26.92 22.77 -58.13
CA PRO A 503 27.05 23.00 -56.69
C PRO A 503 27.98 24.18 -56.47
N ILE A 504 27.42 25.27 -55.94
CA ILE A 504 28.22 26.36 -55.37
C ILE A 504 28.95 25.69 -54.20
N LYS A 505 30.30 25.74 -54.19
CA LYS A 505 31.07 25.23 -53.06
C LYS A 505 30.48 25.83 -51.78
N ARG A 506 29.76 25.03 -50.98
CA ARG A 506 29.29 25.45 -49.65
C ARG A 506 30.56 25.73 -48.84
N ASP A 507 30.79 26.99 -48.49
CA ASP A 507 31.85 27.35 -47.55
C ASP A 507 31.52 26.65 -46.23
N THR A 508 32.29 25.61 -45.91
CA THR A 508 32.19 24.86 -44.67
C THR A 508 32.59 25.81 -43.54
N ARG A 509 31.61 26.35 -42.83
CA ARG A 509 31.79 27.18 -41.64
C ARG A 509 31.46 26.42 -40.38
#